data_AF-A0AAU8JU15-F1
#
_entry.id   AF-A0AAU8JU15-F1
#
_cell.length_a   1.000
_cell.length_b   1.000
_cell.length_c   1.000
_cell.angle_alpha   90.00
_cell.angle_beta   90.00
_cell.angle_gamma   90.00
#
_symmetry.space_group_name_H-M   'P 1'
#
loop_
_entity.id
_entity.type
_entity.pdbx_description
1 polymer ?
#
loop_
_entity_poly.entity_id
_entity_poly.type
_entity_poly.pdbx_seq_one_letter_code
_entity_poly.pdbx_strand_id
1 'polypeptide(L)'
;MNAHHPPAAHAEREPAPPAGPGEYLTIANRAVGVVGYLWASDAEGRCGFVRRHAAGSEGVAAAAAWTEALRILQDPPMPPSRVLAVIATRPGGDVPGTPGDRHLTNSLAGLESLAAHGWPVHPRTSIDPYGKSVEQLRAEDARRTATEAAAREEAGRQEVPLTREARLLARRRPGGRVPVYDPAHVEGDSDAGALGSWQVDHEGVPVRFLRNPGHRPGPRALGMPEPGSPAEAALQRLAAGYTVQDTVLRVLLDAPLIVRLAPQEPGLHLEADRNGLGEVSAYTSPALVPAGWQAHRQGTLTGRQIAAAAPGARLAVNPGCDPGLTLDASRLRRLELG
;
A
#
# COMPACT_ATOMS: atom_id res chain seq x y z
N MET A 1 -57.11 24.14 -0.86
CA MET A 1 -56.05 23.77 -1.83
C MET A 1 -54.72 23.93 -1.12
N ASN A 2 -54.17 22.83 -0.59
CA ASN A 2 -52.87 22.80 0.08
C ASN A 2 -51.78 22.64 -0.99
N ALA A 3 -50.94 23.66 -1.17
CA ALA A 3 -49.71 23.54 -1.93
C ALA A 3 -48.58 23.14 -0.96
N HIS A 4 -48.17 21.87 -1.05
CA HIS A 4 -46.92 21.37 -0.47
C HIS A 4 -45.73 22.04 -1.19
N HIS A 5 -44.91 22.79 -0.45
CA HIS A 5 -43.53 23.09 -0.86
C HIS A 5 -42.60 22.08 -0.16
N PRO A 6 -41.65 21.45 -0.87
CA PRO A 6 -40.63 20.62 -0.23
C PRO A 6 -39.57 21.51 0.45
N PRO A 7 -38.92 21.07 1.54
CA PRO A 7 -37.81 21.80 2.13
C PRO A 7 -36.58 21.69 1.23
N ALA A 8 -35.96 22.84 0.96
CA ALA A 8 -34.69 22.96 0.26
C ALA A 8 -33.58 22.24 1.03
N ALA A 9 -32.79 21.46 0.30
CA ALA A 9 -31.60 20.78 0.77
C ALA A 9 -30.64 21.77 1.46
N HIS A 10 -30.14 21.38 2.63
CA HIS A 10 -29.03 22.03 3.30
C HIS A 10 -27.81 22.04 2.37
N ALA A 11 -27.52 23.19 1.75
CA ALA A 11 -26.19 23.45 1.22
C ALA A 11 -25.24 23.55 2.42
N GLU A 12 -24.31 22.59 2.53
CA GLU A 12 -23.17 22.67 3.43
C GLU A 12 -22.44 23.99 3.17
N ARG A 13 -22.58 24.95 4.08
CA ARG A 13 -21.80 26.19 4.06
C ARG A 13 -20.36 25.83 4.40
N GLU A 14 -19.43 26.19 3.51
CA GLU A 14 -18.00 26.27 3.84
C GLU A 14 -17.82 26.99 5.19
N PRO A 15 -17.03 26.43 6.13
CA PRO A 15 -16.90 27.01 7.47
C PRO A 15 -16.20 28.38 7.41
N ALA A 16 -16.71 29.33 8.21
CA ALA A 16 -16.18 30.70 8.28
C ALA A 16 -14.71 30.74 8.76
N PRO A 17 -13.89 31.64 8.20
CA PRO A 17 -12.45 31.68 8.44
C PRO A 17 -12.10 32.25 9.84
N PRO A 18 -10.99 31.81 10.45
CA PRO A 18 -10.60 32.26 11.77
C PRO A 18 -9.52 33.38 11.72
N ALA A 19 -9.24 34.03 12.85
CA ALA A 19 -8.69 35.39 12.93
C ALA A 19 -7.24 35.50 13.46
N GLY A 20 -6.57 34.40 13.78
CA GLY A 20 -5.24 34.38 14.42
C GLY A 20 -4.06 33.94 13.52
N PRO A 21 -2.80 34.05 14.03
CA PRO A 21 -1.58 33.63 13.34
C PRO A 21 -1.45 32.11 13.25
N GLY A 22 -0.83 31.61 12.17
CA GLY A 22 -0.69 30.19 11.90
C GLY A 22 0.52 29.83 11.02
N GLU A 23 0.74 28.53 10.83
CA GLU A 23 1.75 27.99 9.92
C GLU A 23 1.10 27.56 8.60
N TYR A 24 1.82 27.63 7.49
CA TYR A 24 1.37 27.05 6.23
C TYR A 24 2.49 26.37 5.44
N LEU A 25 2.09 25.44 4.57
CA LEU A 25 2.92 24.76 3.58
C LEU A 25 2.40 25.10 2.19
N THR A 26 3.31 25.39 1.26
CA THR A 26 2.96 25.50 -0.16
C THR A 26 2.82 24.11 -0.75
N ILE A 27 1.72 23.81 -1.45
CA ILE A 27 1.55 22.56 -2.20
C ILE A 27 1.72 22.87 -3.68
N ALA A 28 2.68 22.21 -4.33
CA ALA A 28 2.97 22.41 -5.74
C ALA A 28 3.06 21.08 -6.49
N ASN A 29 2.69 21.07 -7.77
CA ASN A 29 2.89 19.95 -8.67
C ASN A 29 3.61 20.41 -9.95
N ARG A 30 4.06 19.43 -10.76
CA ARG A 30 4.79 19.72 -12.00
C ARG A 30 3.90 20.24 -13.13
N ALA A 31 2.58 20.06 -13.04
CA ALA A 31 1.64 20.42 -14.10
C ALA A 31 1.33 21.93 -14.10
N VAL A 32 1.07 22.50 -12.92
CA VAL A 32 0.59 23.90 -12.80
C VAL A 32 1.35 24.73 -11.77
N GLY A 33 2.42 24.17 -11.18
CA GLY A 33 3.15 24.81 -10.09
C GLY A 33 2.34 24.74 -8.80
N VAL A 34 2.19 25.87 -8.10
CA VAL A 34 1.44 25.92 -6.84
C VAL A 34 -0.05 25.64 -7.09
N VAL A 35 -0.57 24.61 -6.45
CA VAL A 35 -1.99 24.20 -6.50
C VAL A 35 -2.79 24.74 -5.32
N GLY A 36 -2.13 25.06 -4.21
CA GLY A 36 -2.76 25.63 -3.02
C GLY A 36 -1.84 25.59 -1.79
N TYR A 37 -2.42 25.81 -0.62
CA TYR A 37 -1.69 25.95 0.63
C TYR A 37 -2.39 25.15 1.74
N LEU A 38 -1.63 24.32 2.46
CA LEU A 38 -2.08 23.74 3.72
C LEU A 38 -1.79 24.71 4.84
N TRP A 39 -2.69 24.87 5.81
CA TRP A 39 -2.48 25.75 6.95
C TRP A 39 -2.88 25.07 8.26
N ALA A 40 -2.31 25.54 9.36
CA ALA A 40 -2.64 25.12 10.71
C ALA A 40 -2.58 26.28 11.71
N SER A 41 -3.50 26.26 12.66
CA SER A 41 -3.63 27.20 13.76
C SER A 41 -3.90 26.41 15.04
N ASP A 42 -2.88 26.27 15.89
CA ASP A 42 -3.02 25.61 17.18
C ASP A 42 -3.91 26.41 18.13
N ALA A 43 -3.84 27.75 18.05
CA ALA A 43 -4.67 28.65 18.85
C ALA A 43 -6.17 28.43 18.60
N GLU A 44 -6.53 28.00 17.40
CA GLU A 44 -7.93 27.76 16.99
C GLU A 44 -8.24 26.26 16.87
N GLY A 45 -7.26 25.39 17.15
CA GLY A 45 -7.39 23.94 17.05
C GLY A 45 -7.77 23.45 15.64
N ARG A 46 -7.38 24.18 14.58
CA ARG A 46 -7.82 23.94 13.20
C ARG A 46 -6.68 23.85 12.20
N CYS A 47 -6.87 23.05 11.17
CA CYS A 47 -6.06 23.07 9.95
C CYS A 47 -6.97 22.92 8.73
N GLY A 48 -6.45 23.24 7.54
CA GLY A 48 -7.22 23.16 6.32
C GLY A 48 -6.37 23.34 5.07
N PHE A 49 -7.04 23.34 3.92
CA PHE A 49 -6.42 23.59 2.62
C PHE A 49 -7.10 24.78 1.92
N VAL A 50 -6.30 25.74 1.46
CA VAL A 50 -6.76 26.86 0.63
C VAL A 50 -6.34 26.59 -0.80
N ARG A 51 -7.33 26.38 -1.68
CA ARG A 51 -7.06 26.15 -3.11
C ARG A 51 -6.60 27.42 -3.80
N ARG A 52 -5.70 27.28 -4.77
CA ARG A 52 -5.41 28.34 -5.73
C ARG A 52 -6.39 28.24 -6.90
N HIS A 53 -7.26 29.23 -7.08
CA HIS A 53 -8.26 29.21 -8.16
C HIS A 53 -7.63 29.11 -9.56
N ALA A 54 -6.48 29.78 -9.77
CA ALA A 54 -5.74 29.72 -11.03
C ALA A 54 -5.14 28.33 -11.35
N ALA A 55 -5.13 27.39 -10.39
CA ALA A 55 -4.73 26.01 -10.62
C ALA A 55 -5.83 25.15 -11.26
N GLY A 56 -7.04 25.67 -11.46
CA GLY A 56 -8.11 24.97 -12.18
C GLY A 56 -8.48 23.62 -11.56
N SER A 57 -8.65 22.59 -12.40
CA SER A 57 -9.02 21.23 -11.96
C SER A 57 -7.99 20.61 -11.01
N GLU A 58 -6.70 20.95 -11.17
CA GLU A 58 -5.63 20.48 -10.27
C GLU A 58 -5.81 21.03 -8.86
N GLY A 59 -6.21 22.30 -8.72
CA GLY A 59 -6.52 22.91 -7.42
C GLY A 59 -7.75 22.29 -6.76
N VAL A 60 -8.76 21.87 -7.54
CA VAL A 60 -9.96 21.18 -7.03
C VAL A 60 -9.62 19.77 -6.55
N ALA A 61 -8.86 19.01 -7.35
CA ALA A 61 -8.42 17.67 -6.98
C ALA A 61 -7.53 17.69 -5.72
N ALA A 62 -6.61 18.65 -5.64
CA ALA A 62 -5.77 18.86 -4.46
C ALA A 62 -6.62 19.20 -3.23
N ALA A 63 -7.62 20.07 -3.34
CA ALA A 63 -8.47 20.45 -2.21
C ALA A 63 -9.22 19.26 -1.60
N ALA A 64 -9.81 18.40 -2.44
CA ALA A 64 -10.51 17.21 -1.97
C ALA A 64 -9.55 16.23 -1.25
N ALA A 65 -8.42 15.93 -1.88
CA ALA A 65 -7.45 14.96 -1.37
C ALA A 65 -6.78 15.43 -0.07
N TRP A 66 -6.38 16.70 0.01
CA TRP A 66 -5.72 17.25 1.19
C TRP A 66 -6.69 17.45 2.37
N THR A 67 -7.95 17.78 2.11
CA THR A 67 -8.98 17.86 3.17
C THR A 67 -9.18 16.50 3.85
N GLU A 68 -9.28 15.44 3.05
CA GLU A 68 -9.42 14.08 3.58
C GLU A 68 -8.16 13.61 4.32
N ALA A 69 -6.97 13.90 3.79
CA ALA A 69 -5.71 13.58 4.46
C ALA A 69 -5.56 14.27 5.83
N LEU A 70 -5.98 15.53 5.94
CA LEU A 70 -5.99 16.26 7.22
C LEU A 70 -6.96 15.61 8.22
N ARG A 71 -8.16 15.23 7.77
CA ARG A 71 -9.16 14.55 8.60
C ARG A 71 -8.63 13.24 9.18
N ILE A 72 -7.98 12.42 8.36
CA ILE A 72 -7.37 11.15 8.79
C ILE A 72 -6.25 11.40 9.81
N LEU A 73 -5.38 12.38 9.58
CA LEU A 73 -4.25 12.67 10.45
C LEU A 73 -4.65 13.30 11.79
N GLN A 74 -5.83 13.91 11.88
CA GLN A 74 -6.38 14.47 13.10
C GLN A 74 -7.13 13.44 13.97
N ASP A 75 -7.21 12.18 13.52
CA ASP A 75 -7.79 11.08 14.29
C ASP A 75 -6.72 10.01 14.60
N PRO A 76 -6.22 9.91 15.85
CA PRO A 76 -6.70 10.58 17.06
C PRO A 76 -6.31 12.07 17.17
N PRO A 77 -6.98 12.86 18.05
CA PRO A 77 -6.79 14.31 18.15
C PRO A 77 -5.33 14.72 18.31
N MET A 78 -4.82 15.49 17.35
CA MET A 78 -3.44 15.97 17.30
C MET A 78 -3.40 17.50 17.11
N PRO A 79 -2.43 18.22 17.73
CA PRO A 79 -2.21 19.63 17.45
C PRO A 79 -2.04 19.90 15.94
N PRO A 80 -2.78 20.85 15.35
CA PRO A 80 -2.67 21.21 13.94
C PRO A 80 -1.25 21.44 13.41
N SER A 81 -0.38 22.10 14.17
CA SER A 81 1.03 22.32 13.80
C SER A 81 1.82 21.02 13.68
N ARG A 82 1.48 20.01 14.50
CA ARG A 82 2.08 18.68 14.46
C ARG A 82 1.58 17.89 13.25
N VAL A 83 0.33 18.07 12.85
CA VAL A 83 -0.21 17.51 11.59
C VAL A 83 0.56 18.05 10.39
N LEU A 84 0.80 19.36 10.31
CA LEU A 84 1.65 19.93 9.24
C LEU A 84 3.09 19.41 9.29
N ALA A 85 3.63 19.09 10.48
CA ALA A 85 5.02 18.63 10.62
C ALA A 85 5.16 17.22 10.04
N VAL A 86 4.18 16.37 10.33
CA VAL A 86 4.07 15.04 9.74
C VAL A 86 3.95 15.14 8.21
N ILE A 87 3.12 16.04 7.69
CA ILE A 87 2.96 16.23 6.24
C ILE A 87 4.25 16.75 5.59
N ALA A 88 4.94 17.72 6.20
CA ALA A 88 6.20 18.26 5.67
C ALA A 88 7.31 17.20 5.55
N THR A 89 7.30 16.19 6.43
CA THR A 89 8.29 15.09 6.39
C THR A 89 7.94 13.98 5.39
N ARG A 90 6.78 14.04 4.74
CA ARG A 90 6.34 13.04 3.75
C ARG A 90 6.50 13.61 2.32
N PRO A 91 7.49 13.15 1.53
CA PRO A 91 7.53 13.49 0.12
C PRO A 91 6.30 12.92 -0.58
N GLY A 92 5.65 13.73 -1.42
CA GLY A 92 4.31 13.50 -2.01
C GLY A 92 3.98 12.04 -2.29
N GLY A 93 3.08 11.48 -1.45
CA GLY A 93 2.48 10.16 -1.63
C GLY A 93 1.26 10.20 -2.55
N ASP A 94 0.22 9.44 -2.22
CA ASP A 94 -1.03 9.29 -3.01
C ASP A 94 -1.92 10.55 -3.12
N VAL A 95 -1.41 11.71 -2.68
CA VAL A 95 -2.13 12.99 -2.69
C VAL A 95 -1.56 13.93 -3.76
N PRO A 96 -2.39 14.65 -4.54
CA PRO A 96 -1.92 15.56 -5.57
C PRO A 96 -1.07 16.70 -5.02
N GLY A 97 0.19 16.74 -5.46
CA GLY A 97 1.16 17.80 -5.14
C GLY A 97 2.11 17.45 -4.00
N THR A 98 3.26 18.11 -4.01
CA THR A 98 4.34 17.95 -3.05
C THR A 98 4.34 19.13 -2.08
N PRO A 99 4.40 18.87 -0.76
CA PRO A 99 4.62 19.91 0.23
C PRO A 99 6.00 20.57 0.06
N GLY A 100 6.03 21.89 0.06
CA GLY A 100 7.24 22.71 0.10
C GLY A 100 7.61 23.14 1.52
N ASP A 101 8.37 24.22 1.63
CA ASP A 101 8.85 24.72 2.93
C ASP A 101 7.73 25.25 3.83
N ARG A 102 8.01 25.23 5.14
CA ARG A 102 7.15 25.81 6.18
C ARG A 102 7.30 27.31 6.21
N HIS A 103 6.16 28.00 6.26
CA HIS A 103 6.09 29.44 6.35
C HIS A 103 5.14 29.88 7.46
N LEU A 104 5.37 31.06 8.01
CA LEU A 104 4.47 31.70 8.95
C LEU A 104 3.47 32.57 8.19
N THR A 105 2.21 32.55 8.62
CA THR A 105 1.20 33.51 8.19
C THR A 105 0.61 34.24 9.38
N ASN A 106 0.39 35.54 9.22
CA ASN A 106 -0.22 36.37 10.24
C ASN A 106 -1.75 36.26 10.26
N SER A 107 -2.36 35.71 9.19
CA SER A 107 -3.81 35.43 9.11
C SER A 107 -4.17 34.54 7.91
N LEU A 108 -5.33 33.88 7.96
CA LEU A 108 -5.87 33.14 6.82
C LEU A 108 -6.23 34.06 5.63
N ALA A 109 -6.73 35.27 5.89
CA ALA A 109 -7.01 36.28 4.85
C ALA A 109 -5.76 36.67 4.05
N GLY A 110 -4.58 36.69 4.69
CA GLY A 110 -3.30 36.84 4.01
C GLY A 110 -2.97 35.67 3.09
N LEU A 111 -3.32 34.45 3.48
CA LEU A 111 -3.13 33.23 2.69
C LEU A 111 -4.12 33.12 1.52
N GLU A 112 -5.37 33.52 1.72
CA GLU A 112 -6.38 33.62 0.66
C GLU A 112 -6.01 34.72 -0.34
N SER A 113 -5.48 35.85 0.13
CA SER A 113 -4.93 36.89 -0.75
C SER A 113 -3.74 36.38 -1.55
N LEU A 114 -2.83 35.58 -0.96
CA LEU A 114 -1.75 34.88 -1.68
C LEU A 114 -2.29 33.88 -2.71
N ALA A 115 -3.34 33.13 -2.37
CA ALA A 115 -3.99 32.18 -3.28
C ALA A 115 -4.75 32.87 -4.43
N ALA A 116 -5.22 34.10 -4.21
CA ALA A 116 -5.88 34.93 -5.21
C ALA A 116 -4.89 35.70 -6.12
N HIS A 117 -3.80 36.23 -5.56
CA HIS A 117 -2.88 37.14 -6.27
C HIS A 117 -1.56 36.51 -6.73
N GLY A 118 -1.23 35.31 -6.26
CA GLY A 118 0.01 34.59 -6.61
C GLY A 118 1.27 35.23 -6.04
N TRP A 119 2.36 34.45 -5.98
CA TRP A 119 3.70 35.04 -5.84
C TRP A 119 3.99 35.94 -7.06
N PRO A 120 4.67 37.09 -6.90
CA PRO A 120 5.28 37.74 -8.04
C PRO A 120 6.27 36.74 -8.64
N VAL A 121 6.09 36.47 -9.93
CA VAL A 121 7.04 35.70 -10.73
C VAL A 121 8.42 36.29 -10.47
N HIS A 122 9.33 35.53 -9.88
CA HIS A 122 10.70 36.00 -9.65
C HIS A 122 11.25 36.48 -11.01
N PRO A 123 11.79 37.71 -11.14
CA PRO A 123 12.15 38.28 -12.45
C PRO A 123 13.39 37.62 -13.10
N ARG A 124 13.74 36.38 -12.74
CA ARG A 124 14.88 35.64 -13.30
C ARG A 124 14.63 34.19 -13.70
N THR A 125 13.39 33.69 -13.70
CA THR A 125 13.10 32.34 -14.23
C THR A 125 11.76 32.25 -14.96
N SER A 126 11.36 33.30 -15.69
CA SER A 126 10.25 33.24 -16.66
C SER A 126 10.69 32.87 -18.08
N ILE A 127 11.85 32.26 -18.21
CA ILE A 127 12.31 31.69 -19.47
C ILE A 127 12.43 30.20 -19.17
N ASP A 128 11.46 29.42 -19.65
CA ASP A 128 11.82 28.14 -20.24
C ASP A 128 13.06 28.43 -21.10
N PRO A 129 14.25 27.84 -20.87
CA PRO A 129 15.49 28.15 -21.59
C PRO A 129 15.37 28.10 -23.13
N TYR A 130 14.22 27.64 -23.64
CA TYR A 130 13.87 27.54 -25.06
C TYR A 130 12.79 28.55 -25.55
N GLY A 131 12.33 29.50 -24.73
CA GLY A 131 11.52 30.65 -25.18
C GLY A 131 10.08 30.34 -25.61
N LYS A 132 9.46 29.27 -25.08
CA LYS A 132 8.13 28.82 -25.51
C LYS A 132 6.99 29.47 -24.71
N SER A 133 5.90 29.81 -25.41
CA SER A 133 4.64 30.29 -24.82
C SER A 133 3.86 29.17 -24.13
N VAL A 134 2.94 29.54 -23.22
CA VAL A 134 2.07 28.59 -22.49
C VAL A 134 1.27 27.68 -23.42
N GLU A 135 0.85 28.19 -24.59
CA GLU A 135 0.11 27.42 -25.58
C GLU A 135 1.00 26.38 -26.28
N GLN A 136 2.26 26.72 -26.56
CA GLN A 136 3.25 25.79 -27.10
C GLN A 136 3.59 24.69 -26.08
N LEU A 137 3.69 25.04 -24.79
CA LEU A 137 3.89 24.06 -23.73
C LEU A 137 2.69 23.12 -23.58
N ARG A 138 1.46 23.62 -23.68
CA ARG A 138 0.24 22.77 -23.71
C ARG A 138 0.20 21.84 -24.92
N ALA A 139 0.61 22.32 -26.08
CA ALA A 139 0.64 21.50 -27.30
C ALA A 139 1.73 20.42 -27.25
N GLU A 140 2.90 20.73 -26.67
CA GLU A 140 3.96 19.75 -26.45
C GLU A 140 3.58 18.73 -25.39
N ASP A 141 2.94 19.16 -24.30
CA ASP A 141 2.44 18.26 -23.28
C ASP A 141 1.37 17.34 -23.86
N ALA A 142 0.40 17.86 -24.63
CA ALA A 142 -0.59 17.03 -25.32
C ALA A 142 0.03 16.02 -26.29
N ARG A 143 1.08 16.43 -27.05
CA ARG A 143 1.83 15.50 -27.91
C ARG A 143 2.60 14.47 -27.09
N ARG A 144 3.20 14.87 -25.96
CA ARG A 144 3.91 13.97 -25.06
C ARG A 144 2.95 12.99 -24.40
N THR A 145 1.80 13.44 -23.90
CA THR A 145 0.75 12.58 -23.35
C THR A 145 0.21 11.64 -24.41
N ALA A 146 0.01 12.08 -25.66
CA ALA A 146 -0.36 11.20 -26.76
C ALA A 146 0.75 10.19 -27.10
N THR A 147 2.01 10.61 -27.06
CA THR A 147 3.18 9.74 -27.27
C THR A 147 3.35 8.74 -26.13
N GLU A 148 3.12 9.15 -24.88
CA GLU A 148 3.17 8.33 -23.67
C GLU A 148 1.96 7.40 -23.58
N ALA A 149 0.79 7.81 -24.08
CA ALA A 149 -0.40 6.97 -24.22
C ALA A 149 -0.17 5.91 -25.30
N ALA A 150 0.38 6.29 -26.46
CA ALA A 150 0.79 5.35 -27.51
C ALA A 150 1.93 4.44 -27.04
N ALA A 151 2.90 4.95 -26.27
CA ALA A 151 3.96 4.16 -25.66
C ALA A 151 3.45 3.29 -24.51
N ARG A 152 2.38 3.67 -23.78
CA ARG A 152 1.66 2.80 -22.83
C ARG A 152 0.86 1.73 -23.54
N GLU A 153 0.30 2.04 -24.71
CA GLU A 153 -0.40 1.09 -25.55
C GLU A 153 0.60 0.07 -26.15
N GLU A 154 1.78 0.53 -26.57
CA GLU A 154 2.91 -0.29 -27.04
C GLU A 154 3.61 -1.06 -25.89
N ALA A 155 3.85 -0.44 -24.73
CA ALA A 155 4.39 -1.09 -23.54
C ALA A 155 3.38 -2.08 -22.94
N GLY A 156 2.08 -1.80 -23.05
CA GLY A 156 1.00 -2.74 -22.79
C GLY A 156 1.02 -3.96 -23.73
N ARG A 157 1.59 -3.84 -24.93
CA ARG A 157 1.93 -4.99 -25.79
C ARG A 157 3.21 -5.73 -25.35
N GLN A 158 4.10 -5.11 -24.57
CA GLN A 158 5.48 -5.60 -24.34
C GLN A 158 5.88 -5.93 -22.88
N GLU A 159 5.05 -5.74 -21.86
CA GLU A 159 5.46 -6.05 -20.47
C GLU A 159 5.32 -7.53 -20.07
N VAL A 160 4.48 -8.31 -20.75
CA VAL A 160 4.36 -9.76 -20.53
C VAL A 160 4.86 -10.45 -21.80
N PRO A 161 5.96 -11.22 -21.77
CA PRO A 161 6.46 -11.87 -22.96
C PRO A 161 5.42 -12.85 -23.52
N LEU A 162 5.12 -12.73 -24.82
CA LEU A 162 4.22 -13.68 -25.48
C LEU A 162 4.91 -15.05 -25.62
N THR A 163 4.66 -15.94 -24.66
CA THR A 163 5.30 -17.26 -24.59
C THR A 163 4.81 -18.21 -25.69
N ARG A 164 5.59 -19.26 -25.96
CA ARG A 164 5.19 -20.33 -26.89
C ARG A 164 3.88 -21.00 -26.44
N GLU A 165 3.72 -21.20 -25.15
CA GLU A 165 2.52 -21.78 -24.56
C GLU A 165 1.28 -20.91 -24.79
N ALA A 166 1.39 -19.60 -24.56
CA ALA A 166 0.29 -18.66 -24.84
C ALA A 166 -0.12 -18.69 -26.32
N ARG A 167 0.84 -18.78 -27.25
CA ARG A 167 0.55 -18.93 -28.69
C ARG A 167 -0.15 -20.25 -29.02
N LEU A 168 0.24 -21.35 -28.39
CA LEU A 168 -0.39 -22.65 -28.59
C LEU A 168 -1.82 -22.68 -28.04
N LEU A 169 -2.05 -22.04 -26.88
CA LEU A 169 -3.39 -21.94 -26.30
C LEU A 169 -4.30 -21.02 -27.12
N ALA A 170 -3.77 -19.93 -27.67
CA ALA A 170 -4.50 -18.99 -28.51
C ALA A 170 -5.04 -19.65 -29.78
N ARG A 171 -4.23 -20.50 -30.44
CA ARG A 171 -4.67 -21.30 -31.60
C ARG A 171 -5.84 -22.22 -31.31
N ARG A 172 -6.02 -22.62 -30.05
CA ARG A 172 -7.15 -23.45 -29.59
C ARG A 172 -8.37 -22.63 -29.18
N ARG A 173 -8.26 -21.30 -29.12
CA ARG A 173 -9.31 -20.37 -28.67
C ARG A 173 -9.46 -19.15 -29.60
N PRO A 174 -9.74 -19.33 -30.91
CA PRO A 174 -10.00 -18.19 -31.79
C PRO A 174 -11.17 -17.33 -31.29
N GLY A 175 -11.01 -16.01 -31.34
CA GLY A 175 -11.96 -15.02 -30.81
C GLY A 175 -12.05 -14.97 -29.28
N GLY A 176 -11.22 -15.76 -28.59
CA GLY A 176 -11.27 -15.94 -27.14
C GLY A 176 -10.22 -15.14 -26.38
N ARG A 177 -9.93 -15.61 -25.16
CA ARG A 177 -8.89 -15.05 -24.29
C ARG A 177 -7.98 -16.15 -23.74
N VAL A 178 -6.71 -15.81 -23.60
CA VAL A 178 -5.67 -16.66 -23.01
C VAL A 178 -5.17 -16.00 -21.73
N PRO A 179 -5.53 -16.51 -20.54
CA PRO A 179 -5.06 -15.95 -19.28
C PRO A 179 -3.54 -16.17 -19.12
N VAL A 180 -2.90 -15.25 -18.42
CA VAL A 180 -1.51 -15.40 -17.95
C VAL A 180 -1.53 -15.24 -16.44
N TYR A 181 -1.05 -16.24 -15.73
CA TYR A 181 -1.02 -16.27 -14.27
C TYR A 181 0.32 -15.80 -13.72
N ASP A 182 0.27 -15.15 -12.55
CA ASP A 182 1.47 -14.90 -11.75
C ASP A 182 2.03 -16.27 -11.30
N PRO A 183 3.34 -16.55 -11.46
CA PRO A 183 3.95 -17.81 -11.04
C PRO A 183 3.70 -18.20 -9.57
N ALA A 184 3.37 -17.24 -8.69
CA ALA A 184 2.99 -17.50 -7.31
C ALA A 184 1.59 -18.15 -7.16
N HIS A 185 0.82 -18.22 -8.24
CA HIS A 185 -0.52 -18.80 -8.28
C HIS A 185 -0.51 -20.18 -8.93
N VAL A 186 -1.37 -21.06 -8.41
CA VAL A 186 -1.73 -22.28 -9.11
C VAL A 186 -2.75 -21.91 -10.20
N GLU A 187 -2.66 -22.53 -11.37
CA GLU A 187 -3.66 -22.33 -12.41
C GLU A 187 -5.05 -22.72 -11.88
N GLY A 188 -6.02 -21.81 -11.95
CA GLY A 188 -7.39 -22.02 -11.47
C GLY A 188 -7.65 -21.68 -9.98
N ASP A 189 -6.66 -21.14 -9.26
CA ASP A 189 -6.79 -20.79 -7.82
C ASP A 189 -7.78 -19.63 -7.59
N SER A 190 -7.78 -18.62 -8.47
CA SER A 190 -8.81 -17.56 -8.57
C SER A 190 -8.54 -16.62 -9.76
N ASP A 191 -9.55 -15.83 -10.16
CA ASP A 191 -9.37 -14.74 -11.13
C ASP A 191 -8.32 -13.70 -10.67
N ALA A 192 -8.13 -13.52 -9.35
CA ALA A 192 -7.14 -12.59 -8.80
C ALA A 192 -5.68 -13.01 -9.06
N GLY A 193 -5.45 -14.29 -9.37
CA GLY A 193 -4.12 -14.83 -9.68
C GLY A 193 -3.65 -14.60 -11.12
N ALA A 194 -4.57 -14.23 -12.01
CA ALA A 194 -4.22 -13.86 -13.37
C ALA A 194 -3.62 -12.45 -13.39
N LEU A 195 -2.40 -12.30 -13.94
CA LEU A 195 -1.81 -11.00 -14.28
C LEU A 195 -2.69 -10.26 -15.30
N GLY A 196 -3.35 -11.03 -16.17
CA GLY A 196 -4.19 -10.54 -17.25
C GLY A 196 -4.46 -11.62 -18.28
N SER A 197 -4.89 -11.22 -19.47
CA SER A 197 -5.16 -12.14 -20.56
C SER A 197 -4.80 -11.55 -21.91
N TRP A 198 -4.22 -12.37 -22.78
CA TRP A 198 -4.17 -12.07 -24.20
C TRP A 198 -5.55 -12.20 -24.83
N GLN A 199 -6.02 -11.13 -25.48
CA GLN A 199 -7.12 -11.17 -26.43
C GLN A 199 -6.64 -11.86 -27.70
N VAL A 200 -7.44 -12.79 -28.21
CA VAL A 200 -7.13 -13.61 -29.39
C VAL A 200 -8.10 -13.26 -30.50
N ASP A 201 -7.60 -13.01 -31.70
CA ASP A 201 -8.44 -12.77 -32.87
C ASP A 201 -9.05 -14.08 -33.43
N HIS A 202 -9.84 -13.94 -34.49
CA HIS A 202 -10.53 -15.06 -35.14
C HIS A 202 -9.59 -16.06 -35.84
N GLU A 203 -8.31 -15.72 -36.03
CA GLU A 203 -7.29 -16.61 -36.60
C GLU A 203 -6.51 -17.35 -35.50
N GLY A 204 -6.82 -17.09 -34.22
CA GLY A 204 -6.11 -17.69 -33.09
C GLY A 204 -4.80 -16.98 -32.76
N VAL A 205 -4.63 -15.73 -33.18
CA VAL A 205 -3.43 -14.92 -32.92
C VAL A 205 -3.66 -14.00 -31.72
N PRO A 206 -2.75 -14.00 -30.73
CA PRO A 206 -2.76 -13.01 -29.64
C PRO A 206 -2.50 -11.60 -30.18
N VAL A 207 -3.45 -10.68 -29.96
CA VAL A 207 -3.39 -9.31 -30.51
C VAL A 207 -3.18 -8.22 -29.46
N ARG A 208 -3.66 -8.42 -28.23
CA ARG A 208 -3.59 -7.41 -27.16
C ARG A 208 -3.55 -8.05 -25.78
N PHE A 209 -2.68 -7.60 -24.89
CA PHE A 209 -2.72 -8.00 -23.49
C PHE A 209 -3.63 -7.06 -22.68
N LEU A 210 -4.61 -7.64 -21.99
CA LEU A 210 -5.52 -6.93 -21.10
C LEU A 210 -5.14 -7.29 -19.67
N ARG A 211 -4.55 -6.33 -18.94
CA ARG A 211 -4.23 -6.49 -17.52
C ARG A 211 -5.50 -6.73 -16.72
N ASN A 212 -5.40 -7.60 -15.72
CA ASN A 212 -6.48 -7.84 -14.78
C ASN A 212 -6.42 -6.77 -13.68
N PRO A 213 -7.38 -5.84 -13.59
CA PRO A 213 -7.39 -4.82 -12.54
C PRO A 213 -7.62 -5.42 -11.15
N GLY A 214 -8.19 -6.63 -11.07
CA GLY A 214 -8.34 -7.40 -9.84
C GLY A 214 -7.13 -8.26 -9.47
N HIS A 215 -6.02 -8.15 -10.21
CA HIS A 215 -4.80 -8.91 -9.92
C HIS A 215 -4.26 -8.54 -8.54
N ARG A 216 -3.99 -9.57 -7.73
CA ARG A 216 -3.25 -9.41 -6.49
C ARG A 216 -1.82 -9.92 -6.70
N PRO A 217 -0.77 -9.16 -6.34
CA PRO A 217 0.62 -9.58 -6.50
C PRO A 217 1.01 -10.72 -5.56
N GLY A 218 1.66 -11.77 -6.07
CA GLY A 218 2.19 -12.85 -5.23
C GLY A 218 3.28 -12.41 -4.24
N PRO A 219 3.67 -13.28 -3.28
CA PRO A 219 4.73 -12.99 -2.30
C PRO A 219 6.02 -12.41 -2.89
N ARG A 220 6.56 -13.02 -3.95
CA ARG A 220 7.77 -12.50 -4.63
C ARG A 220 7.56 -11.10 -5.22
N ALA A 221 6.39 -10.83 -5.79
CA ALA A 221 6.07 -9.52 -6.34
C ALA A 221 5.90 -8.45 -5.25
N LEU A 222 5.57 -8.87 -4.02
CA LEU A 222 5.58 -8.03 -2.82
C LEU A 222 6.98 -7.88 -2.19
N GLY A 223 8.03 -8.44 -2.82
CA GLY A 223 9.40 -8.37 -2.31
C GLY A 223 9.74 -9.40 -1.23
N MET A 224 8.87 -10.38 -0.98
CA MET A 224 9.18 -11.46 -0.04
C MET A 224 10.26 -12.38 -0.61
N PRO A 225 11.18 -12.88 0.23
CA PRO A 225 12.25 -13.78 -0.19
C PRO A 225 11.71 -15.13 -0.67
N GLU A 226 12.54 -15.89 -1.37
CA GLU A 226 12.22 -17.26 -1.73
C GLU A 226 12.04 -18.12 -0.47
N PRO A 227 10.90 -18.81 -0.29
CA PRO A 227 10.64 -19.57 0.92
C PRO A 227 11.61 -20.74 1.06
N GLY A 228 12.27 -20.84 2.22
CA GLY A 228 13.19 -21.95 2.52
C GLY A 228 12.50 -23.27 2.89
N SER A 229 11.17 -23.25 3.11
CA SER A 229 10.38 -24.45 3.43
C SER A 229 8.90 -24.30 3.07
N PRO A 230 8.13 -25.41 3.00
CA PRO A 230 6.69 -25.36 2.77
C PRO A 230 5.92 -24.54 3.82
N ALA A 231 6.37 -24.55 5.09
CA ALA A 231 5.79 -23.74 6.14
C ALA A 231 6.00 -22.24 5.90
N GLU A 232 7.19 -21.86 5.42
CA GLU A 232 7.49 -20.47 5.05
C GLU A 232 6.63 -20.02 3.86
N ALA A 233 6.48 -20.87 2.84
CA ALA A 233 5.60 -20.59 1.71
C ALA A 233 4.14 -20.39 2.14
N ALA A 234 3.65 -21.19 3.10
CA ALA A 234 2.30 -21.04 3.64
C ALA A 234 2.13 -19.72 4.42
N LEU A 235 3.12 -19.33 5.23
CA LEU A 235 3.10 -18.05 5.95
C LEU A 235 3.13 -16.85 4.99
N GLN A 236 3.95 -16.89 3.94
CA GLN A 236 3.99 -15.87 2.91
C GLN A 236 2.66 -15.74 2.16
N ARG A 237 2.01 -16.86 1.82
CA ARG A 237 0.67 -16.84 1.21
C ARG A 237 -0.38 -16.24 2.15
N LEU A 238 -0.30 -16.49 3.45
CA LEU A 238 -1.20 -15.89 4.43
C LEU A 238 -0.99 -14.38 4.53
N ALA A 239 0.27 -13.94 4.63
CA ALA A 239 0.64 -12.53 4.69
C ALA A 239 0.21 -11.75 3.43
N ALA A 240 0.33 -12.38 2.26
CA ALA A 240 -0.12 -11.82 1.00
C ALA A 240 -1.64 -11.97 0.76
N GLY A 241 -2.39 -12.52 1.71
CA GLY A 241 -3.86 -12.61 1.68
C GLY A 241 -4.42 -13.68 0.75
N TYR A 242 -3.62 -14.68 0.38
CA TYR A 242 -4.00 -15.79 -0.52
C TYR A 242 -4.45 -17.06 0.18
N THR A 243 -4.33 -17.11 1.50
CA THR A 243 -4.84 -18.23 2.26
C THR A 243 -5.35 -17.75 3.61
N VAL A 244 -6.12 -18.62 4.26
CA VAL A 244 -6.61 -18.38 5.61
C VAL A 244 -5.71 -19.07 6.63
N GLN A 245 -5.74 -18.56 7.85
CA GLN A 245 -4.85 -19.05 8.91
C GLN A 245 -4.97 -20.57 9.13
N ASP A 246 -6.17 -21.15 9.08
CA ASP A 246 -6.37 -22.58 9.31
C ASP A 246 -5.65 -23.47 8.28
N THR A 247 -5.52 -23.01 7.04
CA THR A 247 -4.74 -23.73 6.01
C THR A 247 -3.26 -23.73 6.38
N VAL A 248 -2.72 -22.60 6.86
CA VAL A 248 -1.34 -22.52 7.35
C VAL A 248 -1.12 -23.42 8.56
N LEU A 249 -2.07 -23.45 9.50
CA LEU A 249 -1.97 -24.29 10.69
C LEU A 249 -1.90 -25.77 10.34
N ARG A 250 -2.63 -26.23 9.31
CA ARG A 250 -2.51 -27.61 8.81
C ARG A 250 -1.12 -27.91 8.25
N VAL A 251 -0.51 -26.98 7.54
CA VAL A 251 0.88 -27.13 7.06
C VAL A 251 1.85 -27.18 8.25
N LEU A 252 1.67 -26.31 9.25
CA LEU A 252 2.53 -26.23 10.43
C LEU A 252 2.45 -27.48 11.33
N LEU A 253 1.33 -28.21 11.33
CA LEU A 253 1.18 -29.43 12.11
C LEU A 253 2.28 -30.45 11.81
N ASP A 254 2.60 -30.62 10.54
CA ASP A 254 3.53 -31.65 10.05
C ASP A 254 4.87 -31.07 9.58
N ALA A 255 4.99 -29.74 9.50
CA ALA A 255 6.23 -29.09 9.12
C ALA A 255 7.34 -29.30 10.16
N PRO A 256 8.58 -29.60 9.73
CA PRO A 256 9.72 -29.60 10.64
C PRO A 256 10.04 -28.16 11.07
N LEU A 257 10.05 -27.93 12.37
CA LEU A 257 10.36 -26.64 12.98
C LEU A 257 11.59 -26.75 13.88
N ILE A 258 12.48 -25.79 13.77
CA ILE A 258 13.68 -25.69 14.61
C ILE A 258 13.29 -25.01 15.91
N VAL A 259 13.48 -25.71 17.03
CA VAL A 259 13.12 -25.25 18.37
C VAL A 259 14.32 -25.33 19.31
N ARG A 260 14.28 -24.52 20.36
CA ARG A 260 15.26 -24.59 21.44
C ARG A 260 14.85 -25.64 22.46
N LEU A 261 15.79 -26.49 22.85
CA LEU A 261 15.60 -27.53 23.85
C LEU A 261 16.13 -27.07 25.20
N ALA A 262 15.54 -27.60 26.28
CA ALA A 262 16.03 -27.37 27.62
C ALA A 262 17.47 -27.92 27.79
N PRO A 263 18.34 -27.24 28.56
CA PRO A 263 19.75 -27.64 28.66
C PRO A 263 19.97 -28.97 29.39
N GLN A 264 19.13 -29.30 30.37
CA GLN A 264 19.39 -30.35 31.37
C GLN A 264 18.38 -31.50 31.35
N GLU A 265 17.21 -31.31 30.72
CA GLU A 265 16.17 -32.33 30.61
C GLU A 265 15.64 -32.48 29.17
N PRO A 266 15.09 -33.65 28.79
CA PRO A 266 14.41 -33.83 27.51
C PRO A 266 13.10 -33.03 27.50
N GLY A 267 13.18 -31.75 27.15
CA GLY A 267 12.02 -30.86 27.08
C GLY A 267 12.25 -29.66 26.18
N LEU A 268 11.15 -28.99 25.82
CA LEU A 268 11.19 -27.71 25.11
C LEU A 268 11.65 -26.60 26.07
N HIS A 269 12.45 -25.67 25.56
CA HIS A 269 12.70 -24.44 26.29
C HIS A 269 11.48 -23.52 26.17
N LEU A 270 10.91 -23.13 27.31
CA LEU A 270 9.79 -22.19 27.40
C LEU A 270 10.29 -20.84 27.88
N GLU A 271 10.04 -19.81 27.08
CA GLU A 271 10.26 -18.42 27.48
C GLU A 271 8.99 -17.92 28.17
N ALA A 272 9.11 -17.11 29.22
CA ALA A 272 7.95 -16.44 29.77
C ALA A 272 7.53 -15.33 28.79
N ASP A 273 6.33 -15.43 28.24
CA ASP A 273 5.75 -14.35 27.45
C ASP A 273 5.42 -13.15 28.35
N ARG A 274 4.98 -12.04 27.74
CA ARG A 274 4.66 -10.78 28.42
C ARG A 274 3.57 -10.92 29.49
N ASN A 275 2.78 -11.99 29.43
CA ASN A 275 1.68 -12.31 30.33
C ASN A 275 2.03 -13.47 31.29
N GLY A 276 3.28 -13.95 31.28
CA GLY A 276 3.73 -15.09 32.10
C GLY A 276 3.33 -16.46 31.56
N LEU A 277 2.76 -16.55 30.35
CA LEU A 277 2.51 -17.83 29.68
C LEU A 277 3.79 -18.34 29.05
N GLY A 278 4.02 -19.65 29.11
CA GLY A 278 5.15 -20.26 28.40
C GLY A 278 5.00 -20.08 26.89
N GLU A 279 6.05 -19.61 26.22
CA GLU A 279 6.14 -19.46 24.77
C GLU A 279 7.28 -20.33 24.22
N VAL A 280 6.98 -21.08 23.18
CA VAL A 280 7.94 -21.84 22.37
C VAL A 280 8.24 -21.03 21.12
N SER A 281 9.48 -20.60 20.96
CA SER A 281 9.99 -20.07 19.70
C SER A 281 10.32 -21.21 18.74
N ALA A 282 9.85 -21.12 17.51
CA ALA A 282 10.04 -22.11 16.46
C ALA A 282 10.37 -21.44 15.13
N TYR A 283 11.32 -21.98 14.37
CA TYR A 283 11.75 -21.41 13.09
C TYR A 283 11.54 -22.38 11.93
N THR A 284 11.04 -21.88 10.81
CA THR A 284 10.68 -22.68 9.62
C THR A 284 11.89 -23.03 8.76
N SER A 285 13.03 -22.37 8.95
CA SER A 285 14.28 -22.64 8.23
C SER A 285 15.50 -22.19 9.05
N PRO A 286 16.69 -22.80 8.84
CA PRO A 286 17.91 -22.42 9.56
C PRO A 286 18.33 -20.96 9.36
N ALA A 287 18.01 -20.38 8.20
CA ALA A 287 18.34 -18.98 7.88
C ALA A 287 17.61 -17.97 8.78
N LEU A 288 16.49 -18.37 9.38
CA LEU A 288 15.68 -17.53 10.27
C LEU A 288 16.08 -17.68 11.74
N VAL A 289 16.91 -18.67 12.09
CA VAL A 289 17.34 -18.90 13.47
C VAL A 289 18.29 -17.79 13.92
N PRO A 290 18.03 -17.12 15.07
CA PRO A 290 18.89 -16.06 15.58
C PRO A 290 20.31 -16.55 15.84
N ALA A 291 21.32 -15.73 15.52
CA ALA A 291 22.73 -16.08 15.71
C ALA A 291 23.07 -16.53 17.16
N GLY A 292 22.38 -15.98 18.16
CA GLY A 292 22.57 -16.35 19.57
C GLY A 292 22.14 -17.79 19.93
N TRP A 293 21.38 -18.47 19.07
CA TRP A 293 20.93 -19.84 19.33
C TRP A 293 22.01 -20.89 19.13
N GLN A 294 23.14 -20.56 18.49
CA GLN A 294 24.24 -21.50 18.26
C GLN A 294 24.83 -22.04 19.58
N ALA A 295 24.76 -21.27 20.66
CA ALA A 295 25.21 -21.69 21.99
C ALA A 295 24.18 -22.54 22.75
N HIS A 296 22.98 -22.72 22.19
CA HIS A 296 21.89 -23.47 22.81
C HIS A 296 21.69 -24.82 22.13
N ARG A 297 21.18 -25.79 22.88
CA ARG A 297 20.76 -27.05 22.32
C ARG A 297 19.50 -26.83 21.46
N GLN A 298 19.55 -27.30 20.22
CA GLN A 298 18.46 -27.19 19.25
C GLN A 298 17.91 -28.58 18.91
N GLY A 299 16.66 -28.63 18.47
CA GLY A 299 16.02 -29.82 17.94
C GLY A 299 15.05 -29.46 16.83
N THR A 300 14.70 -30.47 16.02
CA THR A 300 13.65 -30.34 15.01
C THR A 300 12.44 -31.12 15.46
N LEU A 301 11.30 -30.44 15.60
CA LEU A 301 10.03 -31.04 15.99
C LEU A 301 8.91 -30.58 15.05
N THR A 302 7.88 -31.40 14.89
CA THR A 302 6.67 -30.98 14.17
C THR A 302 5.76 -30.15 15.07
N GLY A 303 4.82 -29.40 14.46
CA GLY A 303 3.79 -28.67 15.22
C GLY A 303 3.00 -29.58 16.16
N ARG A 304 2.72 -30.83 15.76
CA ARG A 304 2.09 -31.85 16.63
C ARG A 304 2.93 -32.18 17.85
N GLN A 305 4.22 -32.47 17.64
CA GLN A 305 5.15 -32.80 18.73
C GLN A 305 5.29 -31.64 19.71
N ILE A 306 5.33 -30.41 19.21
CA ILE A 306 5.39 -29.21 20.05
C ILE A 306 4.11 -29.04 20.88
N ALA A 307 2.94 -29.16 20.25
CA ALA A 307 1.65 -29.04 20.93
C ALA A 307 1.43 -30.12 22.00
N ALA A 308 1.99 -31.31 21.79
CA ALA A 308 1.97 -32.40 22.77
C ALA A 308 2.95 -32.16 23.94
N ALA A 309 4.15 -31.66 23.66
CA ALA A 309 5.21 -31.45 24.65
C ALA A 309 5.00 -30.22 25.54
N ALA A 310 4.31 -29.19 25.04
CA ALA A 310 4.05 -27.94 25.76
C ALA A 310 2.56 -27.56 25.71
N PRO A 311 1.66 -28.33 26.35
CA PRO A 311 0.24 -28.03 26.36
C PRO A 311 -0.02 -26.70 27.07
N GLY A 312 -0.81 -25.82 26.44
CA GLY A 312 -1.13 -24.48 26.97
C GLY A 312 -0.04 -23.42 26.73
N ALA A 313 1.11 -23.78 26.15
CA ALA A 313 2.10 -22.82 25.70
C ALA A 313 1.64 -22.12 24.41
N ARG A 314 2.17 -20.91 24.19
CA ARG A 314 2.09 -20.25 22.88
C ARG A 314 3.20 -20.78 21.99
N LEU A 315 2.90 -20.87 20.70
CA LEU A 315 3.88 -21.14 19.66
C LEU A 315 4.09 -19.86 18.85
N ALA A 316 5.30 -19.32 18.92
CA ALA A 316 5.76 -18.22 18.08
C ALA A 316 6.60 -18.78 16.93
N VAL A 317 6.06 -18.74 15.72
CA VAL A 317 6.71 -19.19 14.48
C VAL A 317 7.40 -17.99 13.84
N ASN A 318 8.71 -18.13 13.60
CA ASN A 318 9.61 -17.08 13.09
C ASN A 318 9.47 -15.74 13.84
N PRO A 319 9.59 -15.74 15.20
CA PRO A 319 9.44 -14.51 15.97
C PRO A 319 10.47 -13.46 15.55
N GLY A 320 10.00 -12.23 15.32
CA GLY A 320 10.83 -11.12 14.84
C GLY A 320 11.12 -11.12 13.34
N CYS A 321 10.63 -12.11 12.60
CA CYS A 321 10.69 -12.14 11.13
C CYS A 321 9.36 -11.73 10.51
N ASP A 322 9.40 -11.28 9.25
CA ASP A 322 8.23 -11.02 8.43
C ASP A 322 8.24 -11.95 7.20
N PRO A 323 7.28 -12.88 7.05
CA PRO A 323 6.13 -13.12 7.92
C PRO A 323 6.43 -14.05 9.11
N GLY A 324 5.87 -13.71 10.27
CA GLY A 324 5.84 -14.52 11.49
C GLY A 324 4.42 -14.73 12.00
N LEU A 325 4.22 -15.72 12.87
CA LEU A 325 2.89 -16.05 13.41
C LEU A 325 2.97 -16.52 14.86
N THR A 326 2.19 -15.91 15.75
CA THR A 326 2.03 -16.39 17.13
C THR A 326 0.61 -16.95 17.34
N LEU A 327 0.51 -18.16 17.90
CA LEU A 327 -0.76 -18.81 18.20
C LEU A 327 -0.68 -19.59 19.52
N ASP A 328 -1.83 -19.95 20.07
CA ASP A 328 -1.92 -20.93 21.16
C ASP A 328 -1.68 -22.35 20.61
N ALA A 329 -0.74 -23.10 21.18
CA ALA A 329 -0.43 -24.46 20.71
C ALA A 329 -1.64 -25.41 20.79
N SER A 330 -2.61 -25.12 21.65
CA SER A 330 -3.88 -25.85 21.74
C SER A 330 -4.70 -25.75 20.46
N ARG A 331 -4.50 -24.71 19.63
CA ARG A 331 -5.17 -24.57 18.33
C ARG A 331 -4.68 -25.61 17.33
N LEU A 332 -3.40 -25.96 17.36
CA LEU A 332 -2.85 -27.07 16.56
C LEU A 332 -3.46 -28.40 17.02
N ARG A 333 -3.51 -28.63 18.34
CA ARG A 333 -4.08 -29.85 18.91
C ARG A 333 -5.56 -30.06 18.57
N ARG A 334 -6.35 -28.99 18.50
CA ARG A 334 -7.76 -29.07 18.06
C ARG A 334 -7.90 -29.49 16.58
N LEU A 335 -6.99 -29.04 15.71
CA LEU A 335 -6.99 -29.42 14.29
C LEU A 335 -6.53 -30.86 14.05
N GLU A 336 -5.86 -31.48 15.02
CA GLU A 336 -5.49 -32.90 14.98
C GLU A 336 -6.67 -33.82 15.31
N LEU A 337 -7.63 -33.35 16.09
CA LEU A 337 -8.75 -34.15 16.62
C LEU A 337 -10.05 -34.05 15.80
N GLY A 338 -10.10 -33.19 14.77
CA GLY A 338 -11.27 -32.99 13.91
C GLY A 338 -10.90 -33.15 12.45
#